data_AF-A0A9E3Z4P5-F1
#
_entry.id   AF-A0A9E3Z4P5-F1
#
_cell.length_a   1.000
_cell.length_b   1.000
_cell.length_c   1.000
_cell.angle_alpha   90.00
_cell.angle_beta   90.00
_cell.angle_gamma   90.00
#
_symmetry.space_group_name_H-M   'P 1'
#
loop_
_entity.id
_entity.type
_entity.pdbx_description
1 polymer ?
#
loop_
_entity_poly.entity_id
_entity_poly.type
_entity_poly.pdbx_seq_one_letter_code
_entity_poly.pdbx_strand_id
1 'polypeptide(L)'
;MFKGAKPLLAGALCGALAACAVDPRPLDDFDLYTWDLDAARETAPHGPSFVQGLRVGYLDLVDRTEAQGDRGSRGHFIRKAVESARGLFVQPDDPGFYDFGDADVQAFMAAKARLLSALEQTARRKAPLESSRAQVAYDCWMEETADGNDEGAASCKALFETNIALAEKSLASDVDNVYVVFFAWDRSNITPVAATVLDGVVNDFKAGKVSKVVLAGYADTSGPEAYNLDLSKRRAWEVATYLSAHGIDQDDLEINWYGEQNPRIPTGDGVREPENRRVEITFAAEK
;
A
#
# COMPACT_ATOMS: atom_id res chain seq x y z
N MET A 1 46.16 -42.83 -58.07
CA MET A 1 46.72 -42.50 -56.75
C MET A 1 45.95 -41.30 -56.22
N PHE A 2 44.88 -41.52 -55.47
CA PHE A 2 44.80 -41.52 -54.00
C PHE A 2 44.88 -40.13 -53.33
N LYS A 3 43.74 -39.79 -52.69
CA LYS A 3 43.55 -39.10 -51.39
C LYS A 3 43.74 -37.58 -51.27
N GLY A 4 42.73 -36.96 -50.65
CA GLY A 4 42.99 -35.93 -49.62
C GLY A 4 41.88 -34.90 -49.43
N ALA A 5 40.88 -35.21 -48.60
CA ALA A 5 39.88 -34.25 -48.12
C ALA A 5 40.42 -33.34 -47.00
N LYS A 6 39.86 -32.12 -46.87
CA LYS A 6 39.14 -31.64 -45.66
C LYS A 6 38.61 -30.19 -45.86
N PRO A 7 37.38 -29.88 -45.40
CA PRO A 7 36.83 -28.53 -45.39
C PRO A 7 37.21 -27.80 -44.09
N LEU A 8 37.39 -26.48 -44.16
CA LEU A 8 37.56 -25.59 -43.00
C LEU A 8 36.24 -24.86 -42.73
N LEU A 9 35.81 -24.96 -41.48
CA LEU A 9 34.55 -24.51 -40.91
C LEU A 9 34.30 -23.00 -41.10
N ALA A 10 33.07 -22.67 -41.49
CA ALA A 10 32.47 -21.37 -41.21
C ALA A 10 32.00 -21.34 -39.74
N GLY A 11 32.68 -20.55 -38.91
CA GLY A 11 32.23 -20.21 -37.56
C GLY A 11 31.68 -18.79 -37.54
N ALA A 12 30.40 -18.62 -37.83
CA ALA A 12 29.69 -17.39 -37.50
C ALA A 12 29.19 -17.50 -36.05
N LEU A 13 29.76 -16.68 -35.16
CA LEU A 13 29.30 -16.53 -33.79
C LEU A 13 27.84 -16.05 -33.80
N CYS A 14 26.93 -16.94 -33.42
CA CYS A 14 25.61 -16.54 -32.93
C CYS A 14 25.82 -16.00 -31.51
N GLY A 15 25.73 -14.69 -31.34
CA GLY A 15 25.71 -14.06 -30.03
C GLY A 15 24.47 -14.52 -29.28
N ALA A 16 24.66 -15.41 -28.31
CA ALA A 16 23.62 -15.78 -27.38
C ALA A 16 23.25 -14.55 -26.55
N LEU A 17 22.09 -13.96 -26.84
CA LEU A 17 21.32 -13.22 -25.86
C LEU A 17 21.13 -14.19 -24.68
N ALA A 18 21.81 -13.89 -23.57
CA ALA A 18 21.52 -14.51 -22.29
C ALA A 18 20.09 -14.12 -21.91
N ALA A 19 19.12 -14.91 -22.38
CA ALA A 19 17.84 -15.01 -21.72
C ALA A 19 18.15 -15.45 -20.30
N CYS A 20 17.77 -14.64 -19.32
CA CYS A 20 17.70 -15.06 -17.93
C CYS A 20 16.78 -16.29 -17.89
N ALA A 21 17.37 -17.48 -17.94
CA ALA A 21 16.65 -18.70 -17.70
C ALA A 21 16.30 -18.70 -16.21
N VAL A 22 15.06 -18.35 -15.90
CA VAL A 22 14.48 -18.60 -14.58
C VAL A 22 14.47 -20.12 -14.41
N ASP A 23 15.40 -20.61 -13.61
CA ASP A 23 15.51 -22.02 -13.24
C ASP A 23 14.21 -22.41 -12.50
N PRO A 24 13.40 -23.37 -13.00
CA PRO A 24 12.10 -23.70 -12.43
C PRO A 24 12.26 -24.63 -11.21
N ARG A 25 13.24 -24.36 -10.36
CA ARG A 25 13.31 -25.02 -9.06
C ARG A 25 12.16 -24.50 -8.19
N PRO A 26 11.44 -25.38 -7.48
CA PRO A 26 10.50 -24.92 -6.45
C PRO A 26 11.27 -24.05 -5.47
N LEU A 27 10.79 -22.83 -5.26
CA LEU A 27 11.32 -21.95 -4.22
C LEU A 27 11.18 -22.70 -2.89
N ASP A 28 12.29 -23.14 -2.31
CA ASP A 28 12.26 -23.66 -0.95
C ASP A 28 12.25 -22.48 0.03
N ASP A 29 11.78 -22.74 1.26
CA ASP A 29 11.58 -21.71 2.27
C ASP A 29 12.86 -20.95 2.64
N PHE A 30 14.05 -21.41 2.25
CA PHE A 30 15.33 -20.74 2.53
C PHE A 30 15.61 -19.58 1.56
N ASP A 31 15.21 -19.71 0.29
CA ASP A 31 15.44 -18.68 -0.75
C ASP A 31 14.55 -17.43 -0.58
N LEU A 32 13.42 -17.54 0.13
CA LEU A 32 12.49 -16.43 0.38
C LEU A 32 13.01 -15.40 1.40
N TYR A 33 13.96 -15.78 2.27
CA TYR A 33 14.40 -14.94 3.39
C TYR A 33 15.37 -13.81 3.02
N THR A 34 16.04 -13.87 1.87
CA THR A 34 17.18 -12.97 1.59
C THR A 34 17.19 -12.31 0.21
N TRP A 35 16.56 -12.89 -0.81
CA TRP A 35 16.68 -12.34 -2.19
C TRP A 35 15.47 -11.55 -2.66
N ASP A 36 14.30 -11.73 -2.03
CA ASP A 36 13.05 -11.12 -2.50
C ASP A 36 12.58 -9.96 -1.60
N LEU A 37 13.10 -9.82 -0.37
CA LEU A 37 12.74 -8.70 0.51
C LEU A 37 13.29 -7.37 -0.04
N ASP A 38 14.56 -7.33 -0.45
CA ASP A 38 15.17 -6.16 -1.09
C ASP A 38 14.42 -5.82 -2.39
N ALA A 39 14.12 -6.83 -3.20
CA ALA A 39 13.29 -6.68 -4.38
C ALA A 39 11.90 -6.13 -4.02
N ALA A 40 11.24 -6.64 -2.96
CA ALA A 40 9.96 -6.13 -2.50
C ALA A 40 10.03 -4.67 -2.06
N ARG A 41 11.12 -4.24 -1.38
CA ARG A 41 11.35 -2.84 -0.99
C ARG A 41 11.61 -1.91 -2.17
N GLU A 42 12.31 -2.39 -3.19
CA GLU A 42 12.67 -1.63 -4.39
C GLU A 42 11.62 -1.67 -5.50
N THR A 43 10.73 -2.66 -5.49
CA THR A 43 9.68 -2.82 -6.50
C THR A 43 8.77 -1.60 -6.49
N ALA A 44 8.65 -0.97 -7.65
CA ALA A 44 7.73 0.14 -7.85
C ALA A 44 6.29 -0.31 -7.50
N PRO A 45 5.49 0.51 -6.82
CA PRO A 45 4.14 0.14 -6.42
C PRO A 45 3.34 -0.41 -7.61
N HIS A 46 2.86 -1.64 -7.46
CA HIS A 46 2.15 -2.39 -8.49
C HIS A 46 0.81 -2.90 -7.94
N GLY A 47 -0.18 -3.03 -8.83
CA GLY A 47 -1.53 -3.46 -8.46
C GLY A 47 -2.40 -2.36 -7.80
N PRO A 48 -3.61 -2.71 -7.36
CA PRO A 48 -4.56 -1.77 -6.74
C PRO A 48 -4.03 -1.15 -5.44
N SER A 49 -4.49 0.05 -5.08
CA SER A 49 -4.04 0.78 -3.87
C SER A 49 -4.13 -0.03 -2.58
N PHE A 50 -5.14 -0.91 -2.47
CA PHE A 50 -5.25 -1.86 -1.36
C PHE A 50 -4.02 -2.77 -1.26
N VAL A 51 -3.60 -3.37 -2.37
CA VAL A 51 -2.44 -4.28 -2.43
C VAL A 51 -1.14 -3.53 -2.19
N GLN A 52 -1.03 -2.30 -2.70
CA GLN A 52 0.11 -1.42 -2.39
C GLN A 52 0.20 -1.12 -0.88
N GLY A 53 -0.93 -0.88 -0.23
CA GLY A 53 -1.01 -0.68 1.21
C GLY A 53 -0.63 -1.92 2.00
N LEU A 54 -1.07 -3.11 1.57
CA LEU A 54 -0.64 -4.39 2.17
C LEU A 54 0.88 -4.56 2.12
N ARG A 55 1.51 -4.32 0.96
CA ARG A 55 2.97 -4.36 0.81
C ARG A 55 3.66 -3.47 1.85
N VAL A 56 3.24 -2.21 1.95
CA VAL A 56 3.86 -1.24 2.88
C VAL A 56 3.70 -1.72 4.33
N GLY A 57 2.49 -2.13 4.72
CA GLY A 57 2.24 -2.57 6.09
C GLY A 57 2.97 -3.87 6.45
N TYR A 58 3.07 -4.84 5.55
CA TYR A 58 3.85 -6.05 5.82
C TYR A 58 5.36 -5.79 5.86
N LEU A 59 5.89 -4.84 5.07
CA LEU A 59 7.29 -4.42 5.22
C LEU A 59 7.57 -3.77 6.59
N ASP A 60 6.62 -3.04 7.15
CA ASP A 60 6.73 -2.49 8.52
C ASP A 60 6.74 -3.60 9.58
N LEU A 61 5.90 -4.63 9.43
CA LEU A 61 5.93 -5.80 10.32
C LEU A 61 7.23 -6.60 10.21
N VAL A 62 7.83 -6.68 9.01
CA VAL A 62 9.17 -7.25 8.84
C VAL A 62 10.23 -6.47 9.62
N ASP A 63 10.20 -5.14 9.56
CA ASP A 63 11.16 -4.29 10.28
C ASP A 63 10.98 -4.39 11.81
N ARG A 64 9.73 -4.53 12.30
CA ARG A 64 9.43 -4.74 13.73
C ARG A 64 9.91 -6.10 14.24
N THR A 65 9.55 -7.18 13.55
CA THR A 65 9.94 -8.55 13.92
C THR A 65 11.47 -8.73 13.87
N GLU A 66 12.14 -8.06 12.94
CA GLU A 66 13.61 -8.00 12.91
C GLU A 66 14.19 -7.33 14.16
N ALA A 67 13.61 -6.21 14.61
CA ALA A 67 14.04 -5.53 15.82
C ALA A 67 13.81 -6.35 17.11
N GLN A 68 12.77 -7.20 17.12
CA GLN A 68 12.44 -8.12 18.23
C GLN A 68 13.29 -9.40 18.20
N GLY A 69 13.93 -9.72 17.07
CA GLY A 69 14.72 -10.94 16.89
C GLY A 69 13.87 -12.19 16.58
N ASP A 70 12.58 -12.02 16.28
CA ASP A 70 11.72 -13.12 15.84
C ASP A 70 12.02 -13.48 14.39
N ARG A 71 12.64 -14.63 14.16
CA ARG A 71 12.98 -15.09 12.82
C ARG A 71 11.81 -15.75 12.09
N GLY A 72 10.90 -16.40 12.81
CA GLY A 72 9.80 -17.16 12.20
C GLY A 72 8.75 -16.22 11.61
N SER A 73 8.30 -15.28 12.43
CA SER A 73 7.29 -14.28 12.07
C SER A 73 7.80 -13.30 11.02
N ARG A 74 9.10 -12.96 11.09
CA ARG A 74 9.77 -12.17 10.04
C ARG A 74 9.65 -12.85 8.68
N GLY A 75 9.91 -14.14 8.57
CA GLY A 75 9.79 -14.86 7.29
C GLY A 75 8.38 -14.91 6.74
N HIS A 76 7.41 -15.09 7.63
CA HIS A 76 5.99 -15.04 7.29
C HIS A 76 5.61 -13.68 6.68
N PHE A 77 5.95 -12.57 7.33
CA PHE A 77 5.65 -11.23 6.80
C PHE A 77 6.47 -10.85 5.57
N ILE A 78 7.70 -11.38 5.41
CA ILE A 78 8.46 -11.24 4.16
C ILE A 78 7.66 -11.83 2.99
N ARG A 79 7.11 -13.04 3.14
CA ARG A 79 6.30 -13.67 2.09
C ARG A 79 5.10 -12.81 1.73
N LYS A 80 4.36 -12.32 2.72
CA LYS A 80 3.18 -11.46 2.50
C LYS A 80 3.55 -10.13 1.83
N ALA A 81 4.68 -9.53 2.21
CA ALA A 81 5.20 -8.31 1.60
C ALA A 81 5.60 -8.52 0.13
N VAL A 82 6.31 -9.61 -0.17
CA VAL A 82 6.73 -10.00 -1.52
C VAL A 82 5.53 -10.29 -2.42
N GLU A 83 4.58 -11.10 -1.95
CA GLU A 83 3.37 -11.43 -2.70
C GLU A 83 2.54 -10.17 -2.99
N SER A 84 2.40 -9.29 -2.00
CA SER A 84 1.74 -8.00 -2.19
C SER A 84 2.51 -7.11 -3.18
N ALA A 85 3.85 -7.09 -3.14
CA ALA A 85 4.67 -6.35 -4.10
C ALA A 85 4.50 -6.86 -5.55
N ARG A 86 4.17 -8.14 -5.72
CA ARG A 86 3.81 -8.75 -7.00
C ARG A 86 2.36 -8.49 -7.43
N GLY A 87 1.61 -7.70 -6.67
CA GLY A 87 0.21 -7.38 -6.95
C GLY A 87 -0.79 -8.46 -6.50
N LEU A 88 -0.37 -9.43 -5.69
CA LEU A 88 -1.24 -10.50 -5.20
C LEU A 88 -2.05 -10.05 -3.97
N PHE A 89 -3.29 -10.55 -3.88
CA PHE A 89 -4.14 -10.36 -2.71
C PHE A 89 -3.82 -11.41 -1.65
N VAL A 90 -2.95 -11.07 -0.71
CA VAL A 90 -2.67 -11.93 0.44
C VAL A 90 -3.84 -11.89 1.43
N GLN A 91 -4.08 -13.00 2.14
CA GLN A 91 -5.19 -13.14 3.08
C GLN A 91 -4.78 -12.69 4.49
N PRO A 92 -5.74 -12.24 5.33
CA PRO A 92 -5.51 -12.13 6.77
C PRO A 92 -5.19 -13.51 7.37
N ASP A 93 -4.32 -13.53 8.38
CA ASP A 93 -3.84 -14.78 8.96
C ASP A 93 -4.97 -15.59 9.63
N ASP A 94 -4.73 -16.88 9.74
CA ASP A 94 -5.66 -17.81 10.37
C ASP A 94 -5.25 -18.08 11.82
N PRO A 95 -6.09 -17.76 12.82
CA PRO A 95 -5.77 -18.06 14.21
C PRO A 95 -5.64 -19.57 14.46
N GLY A 96 -6.17 -20.42 13.56
CA GLY A 96 -6.00 -21.88 13.64
C GLY A 96 -4.57 -22.39 13.42
N PHE A 97 -3.63 -21.54 12.99
CA PHE A 97 -2.21 -21.88 12.86
C PHE A 97 -1.38 -21.58 14.12
N TYR A 98 -1.98 -20.96 15.14
CA TYR A 98 -1.32 -20.55 16.37
C TYR A 98 -1.87 -21.32 17.58
N ASP A 99 -1.09 -21.38 18.66
CA ASP A 99 -1.51 -21.97 19.94
C ASP A 99 -2.12 -20.89 20.84
N PHE A 100 -3.32 -20.43 20.49
CA PHE A 100 -4.08 -19.43 21.23
C PHE A 100 -5.09 -20.04 22.19
N GLY A 101 -5.44 -19.32 23.25
CA GLY A 101 -6.57 -19.68 24.10
C GLY A 101 -7.92 -19.52 23.38
N ASP A 102 -8.94 -20.28 23.80
CA ASP A 102 -10.26 -20.28 23.17
C ASP A 102 -10.89 -18.88 23.04
N ALA A 103 -10.68 -18.02 24.03
CA ALA A 103 -11.20 -16.65 24.03
C ALA A 103 -10.55 -15.79 22.93
N ASP A 104 -9.24 -15.93 22.74
CA ASP A 104 -8.50 -15.20 21.71
C ASP A 104 -8.86 -15.71 20.32
N VAL A 105 -8.94 -17.04 20.14
CA VAL A 105 -9.41 -17.65 18.88
C VAL A 105 -10.80 -17.11 18.50
N GLN A 106 -11.74 -17.04 19.44
CA GLN A 106 -13.07 -16.49 19.16
C GLN A 106 -13.01 -15.01 18.77
N ALA A 107 -12.18 -14.21 19.44
CA ALA A 107 -12.01 -12.80 19.14
C ALA A 107 -11.39 -12.58 17.75
N PHE A 108 -10.35 -13.34 17.39
CA PHE A 108 -9.71 -13.27 16.08
C PHE A 108 -10.65 -13.73 14.96
N MET A 109 -11.38 -14.83 15.15
CA MET A 109 -12.33 -15.31 14.15
C MET A 109 -13.46 -14.29 13.90
N ALA A 110 -13.96 -13.63 14.95
CA ALA A 110 -14.94 -12.56 14.80
C ALA A 110 -14.36 -11.34 14.04
N ALA A 111 -13.14 -10.93 14.38
CA ALA A 111 -12.45 -9.83 13.70
C ALA A 111 -12.15 -10.15 12.23
N LYS A 112 -11.66 -11.37 11.94
CA LYS A 112 -11.42 -11.87 10.57
C LYS A 112 -12.70 -11.90 9.76
N ALA A 113 -13.80 -12.38 10.32
CA ALA A 113 -15.09 -12.41 9.64
C ALA A 113 -15.59 -10.99 9.29
N ARG A 114 -15.47 -10.04 10.23
CA ARG A 114 -15.80 -8.63 10.00
C ARG A 114 -14.93 -8.01 8.91
N LEU A 115 -13.62 -8.24 8.97
CA LEU A 115 -12.66 -7.79 7.97
C LEU A 115 -13.00 -8.33 6.58
N LEU A 116 -13.14 -9.66 6.45
CA LEU A 116 -13.46 -10.29 5.17
C LEU A 116 -14.81 -9.80 4.62
N SER A 117 -15.83 -9.62 5.47
CA SER A 117 -17.12 -9.06 5.06
C SER A 117 -16.99 -7.63 4.48
N ALA A 118 -16.16 -6.78 5.08
CA ALA A 118 -15.89 -5.45 4.53
C ALA A 118 -15.11 -5.54 3.21
N LEU A 119 -14.10 -6.41 3.14
CA LEU A 119 -13.24 -6.59 1.97
C LEU A 119 -13.94 -7.21 0.76
N GLU A 120 -14.92 -8.10 0.96
CA GLU A 120 -15.76 -8.71 -0.09
C GLU A 120 -16.74 -7.72 -0.69
N GLN A 121 -17.17 -6.72 0.09
CA GLN A 121 -17.86 -5.55 -0.42
C GLN A 121 -16.88 -4.65 -1.19
N THR A 122 -17.27 -3.42 -1.48
CA THR A 122 -16.43 -2.49 -2.25
C THR A 122 -15.37 -1.77 -1.40
N ALA A 123 -15.11 -2.17 -0.15
CA ALA A 123 -14.21 -1.43 0.76
C ALA A 123 -12.78 -1.39 0.24
N ARG A 124 -12.29 -2.46 -0.39
CA ARG A 124 -10.98 -2.48 -1.07
C ARG A 124 -10.84 -1.40 -2.15
N ARG A 125 -11.96 -0.87 -2.65
CA ARG A 125 -12.01 0.18 -3.66
C ARG A 125 -12.35 1.55 -3.05
N LYS A 126 -13.33 1.61 -2.14
CA LYS A 126 -13.78 2.86 -1.49
C LYS A 126 -12.82 3.39 -0.42
N ALA A 127 -12.19 2.48 0.31
CA ALA A 127 -11.22 2.78 1.37
C ALA A 127 -10.05 1.79 1.31
N PRO A 128 -9.27 1.78 0.22
CA PRO A 128 -8.22 0.79 -0.02
C PRO A 128 -7.15 0.79 1.08
N LEU A 129 -6.81 1.97 1.60
CA LEU A 129 -5.73 2.11 2.57
C LEU A 129 -6.19 1.79 4.00
N GLU A 130 -7.39 2.20 4.38
CA GLU A 130 -8.02 1.80 5.63
C GLU A 130 -8.21 0.27 5.65
N SER A 131 -8.71 -0.30 4.55
CA SER A 131 -8.91 -1.74 4.40
C SER A 131 -7.61 -2.53 4.52
N SER A 132 -6.52 -2.07 3.89
CA SER A 132 -5.22 -2.75 3.96
C SER A 132 -4.57 -2.62 5.34
N ARG A 133 -4.67 -1.44 5.98
CA ARG A 133 -4.21 -1.27 7.36
C ARG A 133 -5.01 -2.08 8.37
N ALA A 134 -6.32 -2.21 8.18
CA ALA A 134 -7.13 -3.09 9.02
C ALA A 134 -6.61 -4.53 8.92
N GLN A 135 -6.35 -5.02 7.71
CA GLN A 135 -5.78 -6.36 7.54
C GLN A 135 -4.40 -6.51 8.19
N VAL A 136 -3.47 -5.58 7.95
CA VAL A 136 -2.12 -5.65 8.54
C VAL A 136 -2.17 -5.54 10.07
N ALA A 137 -3.05 -4.67 10.62
CA ALA A 137 -3.21 -4.53 12.06
C ALA A 137 -3.87 -5.74 12.72
N TYR A 138 -4.76 -6.44 12.01
CA TYR A 138 -5.31 -7.72 12.45
C TYR A 138 -4.21 -8.78 12.54
N ASP A 139 -3.35 -8.88 11.52
CA ASP A 139 -2.22 -9.82 11.54
C ASP A 139 -1.22 -9.47 12.64
N CYS A 140 -0.91 -8.18 12.82
CA CYS A 140 -0.09 -7.71 13.93
C CYS A 140 -0.69 -8.06 15.30
N TRP A 141 -2.00 -7.92 15.48
CA TRP A 141 -2.64 -8.22 16.76
C TRP A 141 -2.48 -9.69 17.12
N MET A 142 -2.67 -10.62 16.16
CA MET A 142 -2.41 -12.04 16.40
C MET A 142 -0.94 -12.31 16.73
N GLU A 143 -0.02 -11.72 15.97
CA GLU A 143 1.42 -11.88 16.19
C GLU A 143 1.83 -11.47 17.60
N GLU A 144 1.50 -10.24 18.00
CA GLU A 144 1.88 -9.73 19.32
C GLU A 144 1.18 -10.51 20.45
N THR A 145 -0.01 -11.07 20.19
CA THR A 145 -0.67 -11.98 21.16
C THR A 145 0.07 -13.32 21.26
N ALA A 146 0.58 -13.85 20.15
CA ALA A 146 1.35 -15.10 20.12
C ALA A 146 2.68 -14.95 20.88
N ASP A 147 3.27 -13.76 20.79
CA ASP A 147 4.48 -13.39 21.50
C ASP A 147 4.26 -13.11 23.01
N GLY A 148 3.00 -13.07 23.45
CA GLY A 148 2.63 -12.68 24.82
C GLY A 148 2.92 -11.20 25.11
N ASN A 149 3.00 -10.36 24.08
CA ASN A 149 3.15 -8.92 24.21
C ASN A 149 1.78 -8.23 24.28
N ASP A 150 1.18 -8.22 25.48
CA ASP A 150 -0.15 -7.65 25.71
C ASP A 150 -0.27 -6.17 25.28
N GLU A 151 0.78 -5.36 25.46
CA GLU A 151 0.77 -3.95 25.08
C GLU A 151 0.80 -3.79 23.55
N GLY A 152 1.67 -4.54 22.87
CA GLY A 152 1.73 -4.60 21.41
C GLY A 152 0.41 -5.08 20.82
N ALA A 153 -0.14 -6.16 21.36
CA ALA A 153 -1.43 -6.73 20.96
C ALA A 153 -2.56 -5.72 21.12
N ALA A 154 -2.63 -5.01 22.26
CA ALA A 154 -3.63 -3.98 22.49
C ALA A 154 -3.49 -2.81 21.50
N SER A 155 -2.26 -2.37 21.21
CA SER A 155 -1.99 -1.32 20.23
C SER A 155 -2.43 -1.72 18.81
N CYS A 156 -2.04 -2.93 18.37
CA CYS A 156 -2.42 -3.43 17.05
C CYS A 156 -3.93 -3.70 16.92
N LYS A 157 -4.57 -4.18 17.98
CA LYS A 157 -6.04 -4.28 18.04
C LYS A 157 -6.73 -2.91 17.91
N ALA A 158 -6.22 -1.87 18.58
CA ALA A 158 -6.78 -0.52 18.46
C ALA A 158 -6.64 0.04 17.03
N LEU A 159 -5.51 -0.23 16.37
CA LEU A 159 -5.30 0.10 14.95
C LEU A 159 -6.27 -0.67 14.04
N PHE A 160 -6.49 -1.96 14.30
CA PHE A 160 -7.49 -2.76 13.59
C PHE A 160 -8.87 -2.13 13.70
N GLU A 161 -9.36 -1.91 14.93
CA GLU A 161 -10.70 -1.37 15.21
C GLU A 161 -10.90 0.01 14.56
N THR A 162 -9.88 0.86 14.60
CA THR A 162 -9.93 2.18 13.96
C THR A 162 -10.06 2.06 12.45
N ASN A 163 -9.20 1.26 11.81
CA ASN A 163 -9.17 1.19 10.35
C ASN A 163 -10.37 0.44 9.78
N ILE A 164 -10.84 -0.63 10.42
CA ILE A 164 -12.03 -1.35 9.95
C ILE A 164 -13.28 -0.48 10.07
N ALA A 165 -13.41 0.32 11.14
CA ALA A 165 -14.51 1.27 11.27
C ALA A 165 -14.49 2.37 10.19
N LEU A 166 -13.31 2.86 9.81
CA LEU A 166 -13.17 3.81 8.70
C LEU A 166 -13.52 3.16 7.35
N ALA A 167 -13.10 1.91 7.13
CA ALA A 167 -13.46 1.15 5.93
C ALA A 167 -14.99 0.92 5.84
N GLU A 168 -15.63 0.52 6.94
CA GLU A 168 -17.08 0.34 7.01
C GLU A 168 -17.83 1.66 6.82
N LYS A 169 -17.32 2.77 7.38
CA LYS A 169 -17.89 4.10 7.14
C LYS A 169 -17.86 4.49 5.66
N SER A 170 -16.82 4.10 4.92
CA SER A 170 -16.74 4.35 3.48
C SER A 170 -17.76 3.54 2.67
N LEU A 171 -18.10 2.33 3.12
CA LEU A 171 -19.11 1.48 2.48
C LEU A 171 -20.50 2.12 2.55
N ALA A 172 -20.79 2.84 3.63
CA ALA A 172 -22.04 3.58 3.83
C ALA A 172 -22.08 4.93 3.11
N SER A 173 -21.00 5.35 2.45
CA SER A 173 -20.93 6.62 1.72
C SER A 173 -21.18 6.41 0.22
N ASP A 174 -21.99 7.28 -0.37
CA ASP A 174 -22.24 7.34 -1.82
C ASP A 174 -21.07 7.99 -2.59
N VAL A 175 -20.00 8.40 -1.90
CA VAL A 175 -18.77 8.91 -2.52
C VAL A 175 -17.93 7.71 -2.98
N ASP A 176 -18.08 7.35 -4.25
CA ASP A 176 -17.68 6.03 -4.75
C ASP A 176 -16.16 5.83 -4.99
N ASN A 177 -15.31 6.86 -4.98
CA ASN A 177 -13.85 6.66 -5.06
C ASN A 177 -13.06 7.71 -4.27
N VAL A 178 -12.17 7.25 -3.40
CA VAL A 178 -11.13 8.07 -2.76
C VAL A 178 -9.78 7.65 -3.35
N TYR A 179 -9.18 8.51 -4.16
CA TYR A 179 -7.79 8.38 -4.59
C TYR A 179 -6.89 9.11 -3.59
N VAL A 180 -5.67 8.62 -3.38
CA VAL A 180 -4.71 9.26 -2.47
C VAL A 180 -3.35 9.35 -3.12
N VAL A 181 -2.76 10.54 -3.11
CA VAL A 181 -1.39 10.80 -3.57
C VAL A 181 -0.50 11.12 -2.37
N PHE A 182 0.62 10.42 -2.23
CA PHE A 182 1.59 10.64 -1.15
C PHE A 182 2.79 11.46 -1.61
N PHE A 183 3.39 12.17 -0.65
CA PHE A 183 4.52 13.05 -0.90
C PHE A 183 5.70 12.75 0.04
N ALA A 184 6.91 12.92 -0.49
CA ALA A 184 8.11 12.90 0.33
C ALA A 184 8.12 14.06 1.34
N TRP A 185 8.97 13.94 2.37
CA TRP A 185 9.15 14.98 3.37
C TRP A 185 9.59 16.28 2.69
N ASP A 186 8.94 17.38 3.07
CA ASP A 186 9.19 18.71 2.53
C ASP A 186 9.12 18.83 0.99
N ARG A 187 8.25 18.01 0.36
CA ARG A 187 8.07 18.00 -1.10
C ARG A 187 6.61 18.10 -1.50
N SER A 188 6.38 18.66 -2.69
CA SER A 188 5.08 18.71 -3.39
C SER A 188 5.12 18.20 -4.82
N ASN A 189 6.28 17.77 -5.33
CA ASN A 189 6.40 17.32 -6.71
C ASN A 189 5.64 16.01 -6.96
N ILE A 190 4.93 15.93 -8.09
CA ILE A 190 4.29 14.70 -8.55
C ILE A 190 5.38 13.70 -8.99
N THR A 191 5.39 12.52 -8.38
CA THR A 191 6.29 11.42 -8.74
C THR A 191 5.67 10.57 -9.85
N PRO A 192 6.43 9.71 -10.55
CA PRO A 192 5.86 8.78 -11.53
C PRO A 192 4.78 7.86 -10.93
N VAL A 193 4.95 7.43 -9.68
CA VAL A 193 3.96 6.64 -8.95
C VAL A 193 2.68 7.45 -8.71
N ALA A 194 2.81 8.71 -8.27
CA ALA A 194 1.68 9.61 -8.08
C ALA A 194 0.95 9.88 -9.41
N ALA A 195 1.70 10.05 -10.51
CA ALA A 195 1.14 10.22 -11.85
C ALA A 195 0.24 9.03 -12.25
N THR A 196 0.66 7.79 -11.98
CA THR A 196 -0.17 6.60 -12.25
C THR A 196 -1.51 6.62 -11.49
N VAL A 197 -1.52 7.11 -10.24
CA VAL A 197 -2.76 7.28 -9.46
C VAL A 197 -3.65 8.35 -10.09
N LEU A 198 -3.06 9.49 -10.48
CA LEU A 198 -3.77 10.62 -11.08
C LEU A 198 -4.33 10.30 -12.47
N ASP A 199 -3.66 9.46 -13.24
CA ASP A 199 -4.19 8.94 -14.50
C ASP A 199 -5.46 8.11 -14.27
N GLY A 200 -5.55 7.38 -13.16
CA GLY A 200 -6.78 6.71 -12.70
C GLY A 200 -7.93 7.69 -12.47
N VAL A 201 -7.66 8.80 -11.78
CA VAL A 201 -8.63 9.88 -11.54
C VAL A 201 -9.15 10.45 -12.87
N VAL A 202 -8.24 10.75 -13.80
CA VAL A 202 -8.58 11.28 -15.13
C VAL A 202 -9.45 10.29 -15.91
N ASN A 203 -9.13 9.01 -15.87
CA ASN A 203 -9.89 7.98 -16.57
C ASN A 203 -11.31 7.84 -16.01
N ASP A 204 -11.48 7.89 -14.69
CA ASP A 204 -12.79 7.83 -14.06
C ASP A 204 -13.64 9.07 -14.36
N PHE A 205 -13.03 10.26 -14.33
CA PHE A 205 -13.68 11.51 -14.71
C PHE A 205 -14.16 11.47 -16.17
N LYS A 206 -13.26 11.10 -17.10
CA LYS A 206 -13.59 11.01 -18.54
C LYS A 206 -14.59 9.91 -18.88
N ALA A 207 -14.69 8.87 -18.05
CA ALA A 207 -15.73 7.84 -18.18
C ALA A 207 -17.12 8.35 -17.77
N GLY A 208 -17.26 9.61 -17.34
CA GLY A 208 -18.52 10.21 -16.92
C GLY A 208 -19.06 9.64 -15.61
N LYS A 209 -18.20 9.00 -14.81
CA LYS A 209 -18.61 8.44 -13.51
C LYS A 209 -18.89 9.54 -12.50
N VAL A 210 -18.34 10.74 -12.71
CA VAL A 210 -18.28 11.85 -11.75
C VAL A 210 -18.23 13.18 -12.48
N SER A 211 -18.80 14.23 -11.88
CA SER A 211 -18.83 15.58 -12.46
C SER A 211 -17.96 16.60 -11.73
N LYS A 212 -17.51 16.31 -10.50
CA LYS A 212 -16.64 17.18 -9.73
C LYS A 212 -15.58 16.40 -8.97
N VAL A 213 -14.36 16.93 -8.94
CA VAL A 213 -13.23 16.36 -8.20
C VAL A 213 -12.87 17.29 -7.06
N VAL A 214 -12.84 16.76 -5.84
CA VAL A 214 -12.46 17.49 -4.63
C VAL A 214 -11.08 17.01 -4.19
N LEU A 215 -10.17 17.96 -4.00
CA LEU A 215 -8.79 17.74 -3.57
C LEU A 215 -8.64 18.24 -2.13
N ALA A 216 -8.06 17.44 -1.25
CA ALA A 216 -7.78 17.80 0.13
C ALA A 216 -6.31 17.54 0.45
N GLY A 217 -5.51 18.61 0.55
CA GLY A 217 -4.07 18.52 0.87
C GLY A 217 -3.77 18.51 2.36
N TYR A 218 -2.79 17.69 2.76
CA TYR A 218 -2.32 17.53 4.15
C TYR A 218 -0.79 17.48 4.25
N ALA A 219 -0.28 17.73 5.46
CA ALA A 219 1.11 17.62 5.88
C ALA A 219 1.24 16.78 7.16
N ASP A 220 2.45 16.34 7.48
CA ASP A 220 2.75 15.72 8.78
C ASP A 220 3.07 16.79 9.83
N THR A 221 3.15 16.40 11.09
CA THR A 221 3.35 17.32 12.24
C THR A 221 4.82 17.71 12.44
N SER A 222 5.70 17.48 11.45
CA SER A 222 7.15 17.60 11.64
C SER A 222 7.72 19.01 11.48
N GLY A 223 6.88 19.99 11.13
CA GLY A 223 7.28 21.36 10.84
C GLY A 223 6.32 22.38 11.46
N PRO A 224 6.62 23.68 11.34
CA PRO A 224 5.73 24.71 11.87
C PRO A 224 4.34 24.64 11.23
N GLU A 225 3.28 24.78 12.01
CA GLU A 225 1.88 24.69 11.53
C GLU A 225 1.62 25.56 10.28
N ALA A 226 2.05 26.82 10.30
CA ALA A 226 1.89 27.75 9.17
C ALA A 226 2.63 27.28 7.90
N TYR A 227 3.80 26.66 8.09
CA TYR A 227 4.57 26.06 6.99
C TYR A 227 3.85 24.85 6.42
N ASN A 228 3.35 23.98 7.30
CA ASN A 228 2.60 22.77 6.95
C ASN A 228 1.30 23.11 6.21
N LEU A 229 0.61 24.18 6.62
CA LEU A 229 -0.56 24.70 5.92
C LEU A 229 -0.22 25.10 4.47
N ASP A 230 0.86 25.86 4.27
CA ASP A 230 1.29 26.29 2.93
C ASP A 230 1.83 25.11 2.07
N LEU A 231 2.53 24.15 2.68
CA LEU A 231 3.01 22.94 1.99
C LEU A 231 1.83 22.06 1.52
N SER A 232 0.82 21.89 2.37
CA SER A 232 -0.38 21.12 2.02
C SER A 232 -1.16 21.78 0.86
N LYS A 233 -1.21 23.12 0.84
CA LYS A 233 -1.74 23.91 -0.29
C LYS A 233 -0.97 23.66 -1.58
N ARG A 234 0.38 23.75 -1.56
CA ARG A 234 1.21 23.46 -2.76
C ARG A 234 0.93 22.08 -3.32
N ARG A 235 0.84 21.05 -2.46
CA ARG A 235 0.53 19.68 -2.88
C ARG A 235 -0.83 19.58 -3.59
N ALA A 236 -1.87 20.17 -3.01
CA ALA A 236 -3.20 20.17 -3.63
C ALA A 236 -3.19 20.87 -5.00
N TRP A 237 -2.43 21.96 -5.15
CA TRP A 237 -2.28 22.68 -6.41
C TRP A 237 -1.45 21.94 -7.46
N GLU A 238 -0.42 21.19 -7.07
CA GLU A 238 0.36 20.34 -7.99
C GLU A 238 -0.51 19.21 -8.55
N VAL A 239 -1.36 18.61 -7.70
CA VAL A 239 -2.38 17.64 -8.13
C VAL A 239 -3.39 18.28 -9.08
N ALA A 240 -3.94 19.45 -8.74
CA ALA A 240 -4.88 20.16 -9.60
C ALA A 240 -4.27 20.48 -10.97
N THR A 241 -3.03 20.97 -10.99
CA THR A 241 -2.29 21.31 -12.20
C THR A 241 -2.10 20.08 -13.08
N TYR A 242 -1.75 18.93 -12.49
CA TYR A 242 -1.66 17.68 -13.22
C TYR A 242 -3.01 17.30 -13.84
N LEU A 243 -4.09 17.29 -13.06
CA LEU A 243 -5.42 16.91 -13.54
C LEU A 243 -5.91 17.82 -14.67
N SER A 244 -5.71 19.14 -14.56
CA SER A 244 -6.07 20.07 -15.61
C SER A 244 -5.23 19.91 -16.88
N ALA A 245 -3.94 19.63 -16.75
CA ALA A 245 -3.11 19.31 -17.92
C ALA A 245 -3.57 18.05 -18.66
N HIS A 246 -4.33 17.17 -17.99
CA HIS A 246 -4.87 15.93 -18.55
C HIS A 246 -6.36 16.02 -18.92
N GLY A 247 -6.94 17.22 -18.88
CA GLY A 247 -8.27 17.50 -19.44
C GLY A 247 -9.43 17.47 -18.45
N ILE A 248 -9.18 17.72 -17.16
CA ILE A 248 -10.24 18.07 -16.19
C ILE A 248 -10.26 19.61 -16.04
N ASP A 249 -11.37 20.25 -16.37
CA ASP A 249 -11.45 21.71 -16.31
C ASP A 249 -11.31 22.22 -14.87
N GLN A 250 -10.71 23.40 -14.68
CA GLN A 250 -10.51 23.96 -13.34
C GLN A 250 -11.83 24.21 -12.59
N ASP A 251 -12.92 24.47 -13.31
CA ASP A 251 -14.24 24.67 -12.74
C ASP A 251 -14.82 23.37 -12.13
N ASP A 252 -14.33 22.22 -12.57
CA ASP A 252 -14.69 20.90 -12.04
C ASP A 252 -13.79 20.47 -10.87
N LEU A 253 -12.82 21.30 -10.49
CA LEU A 253 -11.89 21.05 -9.38
C LEU A 253 -12.26 21.92 -8.16
N GLU A 254 -12.45 21.28 -7.02
CA GLU A 254 -12.50 21.94 -5.73
C GLU A 254 -11.21 21.69 -4.96
N ILE A 255 -10.48 22.74 -4.58
CA ILE A 255 -9.13 22.62 -4.01
C ILE A 255 -9.14 23.08 -2.55
N ASN A 256 -9.01 22.14 -1.62
CA ASN A 256 -8.97 22.34 -0.18
C ASN A 256 -7.59 21.93 0.39
N TRP A 257 -7.20 22.53 1.51
CA TRP A 257 -5.94 22.21 2.20
C TRP A 257 -6.07 22.47 3.71
N TYR A 258 -5.43 21.61 4.52
CA TYR A 258 -5.67 21.56 5.97
C TYR A 258 -4.38 21.59 6.81
N GLY A 259 -3.20 21.61 6.18
CA GLY A 259 -1.93 21.52 6.88
C GLY A 259 -1.80 20.20 7.62
N GLU A 260 -1.39 20.26 8.88
CA GLU A 260 -1.23 19.10 9.76
C GLU A 260 -2.52 18.69 10.50
N GLN A 261 -3.63 19.39 10.24
CA GLN A 261 -4.93 19.04 10.84
C GLN A 261 -5.48 17.74 10.25
N ASN A 262 -6.26 17.01 11.04
CA ASN A 262 -6.84 15.72 10.67
C ASN A 262 -5.76 14.72 10.18
N PRO A 263 -4.73 14.45 11.01
CA PRO A 263 -3.71 13.50 10.66
C PRO A 263 -4.35 12.12 10.45
N ARG A 264 -3.92 11.45 9.39
CA ARG A 264 -4.35 10.11 9.04
C ARG A 264 -3.87 9.08 10.07
N ILE A 265 -2.64 9.27 10.55
CA ILE A 265 -2.06 8.59 11.70
C ILE A 265 -1.84 9.65 12.79
N PRO A 266 -2.53 9.54 13.94
CA PRO A 266 -2.32 10.45 15.06
C PRO A 266 -0.85 10.48 15.47
N THR A 267 -0.26 11.67 15.50
CA THR A 267 1.14 11.89 15.83
C THR A 267 1.30 13.14 16.67
N GLY A 268 2.34 13.19 17.50
CA GLY A 268 2.70 14.39 18.27
C GLY A 268 3.40 15.44 17.40
N ASP A 269 3.59 16.64 17.95
CA ASP A 269 4.38 17.70 17.30
C ASP A 269 5.82 17.25 17.04
N GLY A 270 6.39 17.67 15.92
CA GLY A 270 7.74 17.30 15.47
C GLY A 270 7.87 15.92 14.82
N VAL A 271 6.79 15.13 14.71
CA VAL A 271 6.85 13.75 14.20
C VAL A 271 6.70 13.72 12.69
N ARG A 272 7.66 13.05 12.02
CA ARG A 272 7.57 12.78 10.59
C ARG A 272 6.73 11.54 10.36
N GLU A 273 5.67 11.68 9.59
CA GLU A 273 4.74 10.60 9.30
C GLU A 273 4.38 10.60 7.81
N PRO A 274 5.00 9.70 7.00
CA PRO A 274 4.75 9.61 5.57
C PRO A 274 3.29 9.54 5.16
N GLU A 275 2.46 8.86 5.93
CA GLU A 275 1.06 8.67 5.61
C GLU A 275 0.23 9.94 5.84
N ASN A 276 0.72 10.90 6.64
CA ASN A 276 0.08 12.19 6.82
C ASN A 276 0.39 13.17 5.67
N ARG A 277 1.49 12.94 4.92
CA ARG A 277 1.91 13.77 3.79
C ARG A 277 1.20 13.37 2.50
N ARG A 278 -0.04 13.83 2.33
CA ARG A 278 -0.90 13.34 1.24
C ARG A 278 -1.81 14.41 0.63
N VAL A 279 -2.38 14.09 -0.52
CA VAL A 279 -3.59 14.70 -1.06
C VAL A 279 -4.63 13.59 -1.22
N GLU A 280 -5.77 13.77 -0.58
CA GLU A 280 -6.96 12.93 -0.81
C GLU A 280 -7.78 13.55 -1.95
N ILE A 281 -8.27 12.70 -2.83
CA ILE A 281 -9.01 13.07 -4.03
C ILE A 281 -10.32 12.30 -3.98
N THR A 282 -11.41 13.03 -3.82
CA THR A 282 -12.74 12.45 -3.80
C THR A 282 -13.56 12.99 -4.94
N PHE A 283 -14.62 12.27 -5.28
CA PHE A 283 -15.56 12.72 -6.27
C PHE A 283 -16.84 13.15 -5.59
N ALA A 284 -17.36 14.34 -5.91
CA ALA A 284 -18.68 14.69 -5.44
C ALA A 284 -19.70 13.83 -6.20
N ALA A 285 -20.57 13.11 -5.47
CA ALA A 285 -21.73 12.50 -6.08
C ALA A 285 -22.70 13.60 -6.53
N GLU A 286 -23.27 13.47 -7.73
CA GLU A 286 -24.47 14.25 -8.07
C GLU A 286 -25.66 13.74 -7.27
N LYS A 287 -26.58 14.67 -6.97
CA LYS A 287 -27.88 14.37 -6.36
C LYS A 287 -28.80 13.62 -7.32
#